data_AF-A0A662ICD6-F1
#
_entry.id   AF-A0A662ICD6-F1
#
_cell.length_a   1.000
_cell.length_b   1.000
_cell.length_c   1.000
_cell.angle_alpha   90.00
_cell.angle_beta   90.00
_cell.angle_gamma   90.00
#
_symmetry.space_group_name_H-M   'P 1'
#
loop_
_entity.id
_entity.type
_entity.pdbx_description
1 polymer ?
#
loop_
_entity_poly.entity_id
_entity_poly.type
_entity_poly.pdbx_seq_one_letter_code
_entity_poly.pdbx_strand_id
1 'polypeptide(L)'
;PQLIQVLSRSKHAEYPQRIFECGDVALIDESEDNMVREERRLALAISDAKVTLTDIHAVVDALMRLLGLSYSLASEEHPSFISGRCASIIVEGVKVGIMGEIHPQVLVNWGLEKPVVAAEISLTALMALGRKRAPRQLRGQKL
;
A
#
# COMPACT_ATOMS: atom_id res chain seq x y z
N PRO A 1 -9.98 -4.90 6.47
CA PRO A 1 -9.54 -4.62 5.08
C PRO A 1 -10.73 -4.28 4.17
N GLN A 2 -10.86 -3.02 3.76
CA GLN A 2 -11.98 -2.56 2.92
C GLN A 2 -11.90 -3.14 1.50
N LEU A 3 -10.72 -3.19 0.88
CA LEU A 3 -10.57 -3.75 -0.48
C LEU A 3 -10.91 -5.24 -0.60
N ILE A 4 -10.50 -6.06 0.39
CA ILE A 4 -10.84 -7.50 0.40
C ILE A 4 -12.35 -7.69 0.54
N GLN A 5 -13.01 -6.86 1.35
CA GLN A 5 -14.46 -6.86 1.47
C GLN A 5 -15.15 -6.44 0.17
N VAL A 6 -14.59 -5.45 -0.55
CA VAL A 6 -15.09 -5.05 -1.88
C VAL A 6 -14.99 -6.21 -2.86
N LEU A 7 -13.81 -6.84 -2.99
CA LEU A 7 -13.61 -8.00 -3.86
C LEU A 7 -14.56 -9.15 -3.53
N SER A 8 -14.78 -9.41 -2.24
CA SER A 8 -15.69 -10.45 -1.76
C SER A 8 -17.13 -10.19 -2.22
N ARG A 9 -17.57 -8.93 -2.16
CA ARG A 9 -18.89 -8.49 -2.64
C ARG A 9 -19.00 -8.44 -4.17
N SER A 10 -17.89 -8.29 -4.88
CA SER A 10 -17.81 -8.21 -6.34
C SER A 10 -17.27 -9.48 -7.02
N LYS A 11 -17.38 -10.65 -6.38
CA LYS A 11 -16.86 -11.93 -6.91
C LYS A 11 -17.40 -12.34 -8.28
N HIS A 12 -18.53 -11.77 -8.72
CA HIS A 12 -19.14 -12.01 -10.04
C HIS A 12 -18.72 -11.01 -11.11
N ALA A 13 -17.94 -10.00 -10.76
CA ALA A 13 -17.39 -9.05 -11.74
C ALA A 13 -16.33 -9.72 -12.61
N GLU A 14 -16.12 -9.17 -13.81
CA GLU A 14 -15.10 -9.64 -14.74
C GLU A 14 -13.69 -9.47 -14.16
N TYR A 15 -12.80 -10.40 -14.55
CA TYR A 15 -11.39 -10.39 -14.19
C TYR A 15 -10.54 -9.90 -15.38
N PRO A 16 -9.39 -9.24 -15.14
CA PRO A 16 -8.81 -8.90 -13.84
C PRO A 16 -9.59 -7.81 -13.11
N GLN A 17 -9.77 -7.98 -11.79
CA GLN A 17 -10.26 -6.89 -10.93
C GLN A 17 -9.05 -6.12 -10.40
N ARG A 18 -8.99 -4.82 -10.67
CA ARG A 18 -7.94 -3.91 -10.21
C ARG A 18 -8.61 -2.76 -9.47
N ILE A 19 -8.43 -2.71 -8.16
CA ILE A 19 -9.08 -1.72 -7.31
C ILE A 19 -8.05 -1.02 -6.41
N PHE A 20 -8.37 0.20 -6.01
CA PHE A 20 -7.57 0.97 -5.09
C PHE A 20 -8.48 1.84 -4.21
N GLU A 21 -7.94 2.26 -3.07
CA GLU A 21 -8.59 3.21 -2.18
C GLU A 21 -7.54 4.13 -1.56
N CYS A 22 -7.90 5.39 -1.35
CA CYS A 22 -7.10 6.35 -0.59
C CYS A 22 -7.94 6.85 0.59
N GLY A 23 -7.50 6.58 1.81
CA GLY A 23 -8.27 6.83 3.02
C GLY A 23 -7.40 7.14 4.23
N ASP A 24 -8.01 7.70 5.27
CA ASP A 24 -7.36 7.93 6.55
C ASP A 24 -7.50 6.68 7.42
N VAL A 25 -6.43 6.31 8.11
CA VAL A 25 -6.42 5.20 9.09
C VAL A 25 -5.98 5.73 10.44
N ALA A 26 -6.61 5.24 11.51
CA ALA A 26 -6.22 5.48 12.88
C ALA A 26 -5.34 4.32 13.35
N LEU A 27 -4.11 4.62 13.77
CA LEU A 27 -3.17 3.66 14.32
C LEU A 27 -2.97 3.93 15.80
N ILE A 28 -2.85 2.87 16.59
CA ILE A 28 -2.46 2.99 17.99
C ILE A 28 -1.00 3.46 18.04
N ASP A 29 -0.78 4.59 18.70
CA ASP A 29 0.55 5.18 18.89
C ASP A 29 0.60 5.79 20.30
N GLU A 30 1.16 5.05 21.26
CA GLU A 30 1.23 5.45 22.67
C GLU A 30 2.07 6.71 22.91
N SER A 31 2.79 7.20 21.90
CA SER A 31 3.56 8.44 21.98
C SER A 31 2.73 9.71 21.75
N GLU A 32 1.52 9.59 21.19
CA GLU A 32 0.60 10.70 20.98
C GLU A 32 -0.28 10.96 22.22
N ASP A 33 -0.66 12.21 22.48
CA ASP A 33 -1.47 12.60 23.66
C ASP A 33 -2.81 11.85 23.75
N ASN A 34 -3.39 11.51 22.60
CA ASN A 34 -4.64 10.75 22.48
C ASN A 34 -4.40 9.25 22.18
N MET A 35 -3.15 8.79 22.19
CA MET A 35 -2.70 7.43 21.85
C MET A 35 -3.04 6.99 20.42
N VAL A 36 -3.35 7.92 19.52
CA VAL A 36 -3.80 7.64 18.15
C VAL A 36 -3.06 8.52 17.15
N ARG A 37 -2.40 7.88 16.18
CA ARG A 37 -1.85 8.54 15.02
C ARG A 37 -2.75 8.33 13.81
N GLU A 38 -3.21 9.42 13.21
CA GLU A 38 -3.89 9.38 11.92
C GLU A 38 -2.89 9.45 10.77
N GLU A 39 -3.03 8.59 9.77
CA GLU A 39 -2.29 8.73 8.53
C GLU A 39 -3.12 8.37 7.30
N ARG A 40 -2.80 9.01 6.17
CA ARG A 40 -3.43 8.74 4.88
C ARG A 40 -2.68 7.62 4.17
N ARG A 41 -3.39 6.56 3.80
CA ARG A 41 -2.85 5.39 3.11
C ARG A 41 -3.52 5.17 1.76
N LEU A 42 -2.71 4.72 0.81
CA LEU A 42 -3.13 4.16 -0.47
C LEU A 42 -3.10 2.63 -0.36
N ALA A 43 -4.25 2.00 -0.54
CA ALA A 43 -4.38 0.56 -0.66
C ALA A 43 -4.63 0.18 -2.12
N LEU A 44 -4.04 -0.92 -2.56
CA LEU A 44 -4.12 -1.46 -3.92
C LEU A 44 -4.42 -2.96 -3.83
N ALA A 45 -5.27 -3.47 -4.71
CA ALA A 45 -5.50 -4.91 -4.85
C ALA A 45 -5.75 -5.31 -6.30
N ILE A 46 -5.16 -6.44 -6.70
CA ILE A 46 -5.39 -7.07 -8.01
C ILE A 46 -5.84 -8.51 -7.76
N SER A 47 -6.96 -8.89 -8.36
CA SER A 47 -7.43 -10.27 -8.38
C SER A 47 -7.52 -10.78 -9.81
N ASP A 48 -6.91 -11.93 -10.08
CA ASP A 48 -6.94 -12.64 -11.36
C ASP A 48 -6.52 -14.10 -11.11
N ALA A 49 -6.82 -15.01 -12.04
CA ALA A 49 -6.41 -16.41 -12.01
C ALA A 49 -4.89 -16.63 -12.01
N LYS A 50 -4.08 -15.68 -12.52
CA LYS A 50 -2.62 -15.83 -12.63
C LYS A 50 -1.82 -14.70 -11.98
N VAL A 51 -2.43 -13.93 -11.09
CA VAL A 51 -1.74 -12.80 -10.46
C VAL A 51 -0.66 -13.27 -9.48
N THR A 52 0.46 -12.53 -9.45
CA THR A 52 1.66 -12.81 -8.67
C THR A 52 2.21 -11.56 -8.00
N LEU A 53 3.17 -11.69 -7.08
CA LEU A 53 3.86 -10.56 -6.47
C LEU A 53 4.41 -9.54 -7.49
N THR A 54 4.86 -10.01 -8.66
CA THR A 54 5.39 -9.15 -9.72
C THR A 54 4.34 -8.18 -10.27
N ASP A 55 3.07 -8.56 -10.30
CA ASP A 55 1.99 -7.73 -10.83
C ASP A 55 1.73 -6.52 -9.91
N ILE A 56 1.68 -6.73 -8.60
CA ILE A 56 1.53 -5.61 -7.66
C ILE A 56 2.81 -4.79 -7.56
N HIS A 57 3.98 -5.44 -7.65
CA HIS A 57 5.26 -4.75 -7.69
C HIS A 57 5.33 -3.80 -8.89
N ALA A 58 4.89 -4.21 -10.09
CA ALA A 58 4.86 -3.34 -11.26
C ALA A 58 4.01 -2.07 -11.03
N VAL A 59 2.89 -2.18 -10.31
CA VAL A 59 2.05 -1.03 -9.94
C VAL A 59 2.77 -0.11 -8.94
N VAL A 60 3.36 -0.67 -7.88
CA VAL A 60 4.14 0.09 -6.89
C VAL A 60 5.32 0.79 -7.55
N ASP A 61 6.02 0.09 -8.43
CA ASP A 61 7.19 0.59 -9.16
C ASP A 61 6.81 1.75 -10.10
N ALA A 62 5.69 1.62 -10.82
CA ALA A 62 5.14 2.71 -11.63
C ALA A 62 4.75 3.93 -10.77
N LEU A 63 4.11 3.72 -9.62
CA LEU A 63 3.76 4.78 -8.67
C LEU A 63 5.00 5.51 -8.16
N MET A 64 6.01 4.79 -7.68
CA MET A 64 7.24 5.38 -7.15
C MET A 64 7.99 6.19 -8.22
N ARG A 65 8.06 5.68 -9.45
CA ARG A 65 8.61 6.42 -10.60
C ARG A 65 7.85 7.73 -10.87
N LEU A 66 6.52 7.69 -10.88
CA LEU A 66 5.68 8.86 -11.09
C LEU A 66 5.92 9.93 -10.01
N LEU A 67 6.18 9.49 -8.77
CA LEU A 67 6.49 10.37 -7.65
C LEU A 67 7.96 10.83 -7.60
N GLY A 68 8.83 10.33 -8.50
CA GLY A 68 10.26 10.65 -8.49
C GLY A 68 11.01 10.10 -7.26
N LEU A 69 10.53 8.98 -6.70
CA LEU A 69 11.08 8.37 -5.50
C LEU A 69 11.82 7.07 -5.84
N SER A 70 13.07 6.99 -5.39
CA SER A 70 13.80 5.72 -5.35
C SER A 70 13.38 4.94 -4.11
N TYR A 71 13.20 3.63 -4.25
CA TYR A 71 12.83 2.74 -3.17
C TYR A 71 13.62 1.44 -3.24
N SER A 72 13.63 0.70 -2.13
CA SER A 72 14.10 -0.68 -2.06
C SER A 72 13.03 -1.57 -1.44
N LEU A 73 13.20 -2.88 -1.60
CA LEU A 73 12.34 -3.90 -1.00
C LEU A 73 13.14 -4.68 0.03
N ALA A 74 12.50 -5.01 1.14
CA ALA A 74 13.04 -5.92 2.14
C ALA A 74 12.03 -7.05 2.41
N SER A 75 12.53 -8.27 2.64
CA SER A 75 11.68 -9.39 3.04
C SER A 75 10.88 -9.04 4.28
N GLU A 76 9.61 -9.37 4.31
CA GLU A 76 8.68 -9.06 5.40
C GLU A 76 7.75 -10.25 5.62
N GLU A 77 7.33 -10.46 6.87
CA GLU A 77 6.31 -11.44 7.22
C GLU A 77 5.09 -10.72 7.78
N HIS A 78 3.90 -11.09 7.31
CA HIS A 78 2.66 -10.53 7.82
C HIS A 78 1.52 -11.54 7.64
N PRO A 79 0.67 -11.78 8.67
CA PRO A 79 -0.31 -12.88 8.67
C PRO A 79 -1.31 -12.86 7.52
N SER A 80 -1.56 -11.70 6.91
CA SER A 80 -2.45 -11.58 5.76
C SER A 80 -1.85 -12.08 4.44
N PHE A 81 -0.53 -12.32 4.39
CA PHE A 81 0.19 -12.67 3.17
C PHE A 81 0.82 -14.06 3.26
N ILE A 82 1.16 -14.63 2.11
CA ILE A 82 1.91 -15.89 2.03
C ILE A 82 3.35 -15.63 2.51
N SER A 83 3.84 -16.46 3.43
CA SER A 83 5.22 -16.37 3.92
C SER A 83 6.23 -16.44 2.77
N GLY A 84 7.24 -15.57 2.82
CA GLY A 84 8.22 -15.39 1.75
C GLY A 84 7.68 -14.73 0.46
N ARG A 85 6.39 -14.38 0.37
CA ARG A 85 5.79 -13.66 -0.77
C ARG A 85 5.23 -12.30 -0.34
N CYS A 86 5.96 -11.65 0.55
CA CYS A 86 5.64 -10.37 1.14
C CYS A 86 6.92 -9.53 1.29
N ALA A 87 6.82 -8.24 1.01
CA ALA A 87 7.94 -7.32 1.08
C ALA A 87 7.52 -5.95 1.65
N SER A 88 8.38 -5.42 2.51
CA SER A 88 8.35 -4.02 2.94
C SER A 88 8.86 -3.12 1.83
N ILE A 89 8.16 -1.99 1.63
CA ILE A 89 8.55 -0.94 0.69
C ILE A 89 9.28 0.13 1.49
N ILE A 90 10.53 0.41 1.13
CA ILE A 90 11.43 1.30 1.88
C ILE A 90 11.88 2.46 1.01
N VAL A 91 11.69 3.69 1.48
CA VAL A 91 12.14 4.93 0.83
C VAL A 91 13.02 5.69 1.81
N GLU A 92 14.25 6.02 1.40
CA GLU A 92 15.23 6.74 2.24
C GLU A 92 15.45 6.09 3.64
N GLY A 93 15.44 4.75 3.68
CA GLY A 93 15.59 3.97 4.91
C GLY A 93 14.33 3.89 5.78
N VAL A 94 13.23 4.52 5.38
CA VAL A 94 11.95 4.48 6.09
C VAL A 94 11.01 3.48 5.43
N LYS A 95 10.42 2.56 6.20
CA LYS A 95 9.34 1.69 5.74
C LYS A 95 8.09 2.55 5.48
N VAL A 96 7.68 2.62 4.23
CA VAL A 96 6.52 3.41 3.80
C VAL A 96 5.33 2.54 3.43
N GLY A 97 5.49 1.23 3.34
CA GLY A 97 4.41 0.33 2.98
C GLY A 97 4.80 -1.14 2.98
N ILE A 98 3.86 -1.97 2.56
CA ILE A 98 3.98 -3.42 2.42
C ILE A 98 3.28 -3.86 1.14
N MET A 99 3.77 -4.91 0.49
CA MET A 99 3.08 -5.57 -0.62
C MET A 99 3.27 -7.08 -0.54
N GLY A 100 2.30 -7.84 -1.04
CA GLY A 100 2.37 -9.29 -0.99
C GLY A 100 1.24 -10.02 -1.70
N GLU A 101 1.39 -11.34 -1.78
CA GLU A 101 0.33 -12.26 -2.19
C GLU A 101 -0.52 -12.65 -0.97
N ILE A 102 -1.84 -12.44 -1.04
CA ILE A 102 -2.74 -12.69 0.09
C ILE A 102 -2.78 -14.20 0.42
N HIS A 103 -2.70 -14.51 1.70
CA HIS A 103 -2.69 -15.89 2.19
C HIS A 103 -3.98 -16.63 1.79
N PRO A 104 -3.92 -17.88 1.30
CA PRO A 104 -5.10 -18.65 0.89
C PRO A 104 -6.19 -18.74 1.96
N GLN A 105 -5.80 -18.90 3.22
CA GLN A 105 -6.77 -18.90 4.34
C GLN A 105 -7.56 -17.59 4.45
N VAL A 106 -6.94 -16.44 4.16
CA VAL A 106 -7.64 -15.15 4.13
C VAL A 106 -8.63 -15.14 2.97
N LEU A 107 -8.22 -15.59 1.78
CA LEU A 107 -9.11 -15.68 0.62
C LEU A 107 -10.34 -16.56 0.91
N VAL A 108 -10.11 -17.74 1.49
CA VAL A 108 -11.18 -18.67 1.90
C VAL A 108 -12.13 -18.01 2.91
N ASN A 109 -11.60 -17.34 3.93
CA ASN A 109 -12.42 -16.66 4.94
C ASN A 109 -13.29 -15.55 4.34
N TRP A 110 -12.86 -14.96 3.22
CA TRP A 110 -13.60 -13.92 2.49
C TRP A 110 -14.37 -14.44 1.26
N GLY A 111 -14.38 -15.76 1.03
CA GLY A 111 -15.10 -16.37 -0.10
C GLY A 111 -14.55 -15.97 -1.48
N LEU A 112 -13.25 -15.70 -1.57
CA LEU A 112 -12.54 -15.34 -2.80
C LEU A 112 -11.89 -16.58 -3.42
N GLU A 113 -12.28 -16.90 -4.65
CA GLU A 113 -11.76 -18.07 -5.37
C GLU A 113 -10.48 -17.79 -6.16
N LYS A 114 -10.27 -16.53 -6.54
CA LYS A 114 -9.10 -16.11 -7.31
C LYS A 114 -8.02 -15.59 -6.37
N PRO A 115 -6.72 -15.83 -6.69
CA PRO A 115 -5.62 -15.17 -6.00
C PRO A 115 -5.81 -13.65 -5.96
N VAL A 116 -5.27 -13.04 -4.90
CA VAL A 116 -5.23 -11.60 -4.73
C VAL A 116 -3.82 -11.20 -4.33
N VAL A 117 -3.29 -10.18 -4.99
CA VAL A 117 -2.11 -9.46 -4.53
C VAL A 117 -2.52 -8.08 -4.07
N ALA A 118 -1.86 -7.57 -3.03
CA ALA A 118 -2.19 -6.28 -2.46
C ALA A 118 -0.94 -5.52 -2.05
N ALA A 119 -1.08 -4.19 -2.02
CA ALA A 119 -0.09 -3.29 -1.44
C ALA A 119 -0.80 -2.21 -0.61
N GLU A 120 -0.13 -1.73 0.42
CA GLU A 120 -0.58 -0.63 1.24
C GLU A 120 0.60 0.30 1.52
N ILE A 121 0.43 1.59 1.22
CA ILE A 121 1.50 2.60 1.27
C ILE A 121 1.00 3.83 2.03
N SER A 122 1.76 4.30 3.02
CA SER A 122 1.52 5.56 3.73
C SER A 122 1.88 6.75 2.84
N LEU A 123 0.87 7.45 2.34
CA LEU A 123 1.04 8.71 1.60
C LEU A 123 1.54 9.82 2.54
N THR A 124 1.14 9.79 3.82
CA THR A 124 1.68 10.70 4.84
C THR A 124 3.20 10.56 4.93
N ALA A 125 3.73 9.34 5.04
CA ALA A 125 5.17 9.10 5.08
C ALA A 125 5.88 9.55 3.80
N LEU A 126 5.33 9.22 2.62
CA LEU A 126 5.89 9.67 1.33
C LEU A 126 5.94 11.20 1.20
N MET A 127 4.87 11.90 1.60
CA MET A 127 4.82 13.36 1.56
C MET A 127 5.83 13.99 2.53
N ALA A 128 6.01 13.41 3.72
CA ALA A 128 6.99 13.87 4.69
C ALA A 128 8.43 13.78 4.13
N LEU A 129 8.74 12.72 3.39
CA LEU A 129 10.02 12.53 2.70
C LEU A 129 10.17 13.49 1.50
N GLY A 130 9.11 13.66 0.70
CA GLY A 130 9.11 14.59 -0.44
C GLY A 130 9.30 16.06 -0.03
N ARG A 131 8.76 16.48 1.12
CA ARG A 131 8.96 17.84 1.66
C ARG A 131 10.40 18.14 2.06
N LYS A 132 11.22 17.13 2.40
CA LYS A 132 12.66 17.32 2.66
C LYS A 132 13.45 17.69 1.40
N ARG A 133 12.90 17.44 0.20
CA ARG A 133 13.55 17.71 -1.09
C ARG A 133 13.19 19.07 -1.71
N ALA A 134 12.13 19.73 -1.26
CA ALA A 134 11.75 21.04 -1.80
C ALA A 134 12.58 22.17 -1.16
N PRO A 135 13.35 22.97 -1.92
CA PRO A 135 13.92 24.19 -1.37
C PRO A 135 12.79 25.15 -0.96
N ARG A 136 12.88 25.69 0.25
CA ARG A 136 12.14 26.91 0.64
C ARG A 136 12.59 28.06 -0.28
N GLN A 137 11.98 28.22 -1.45
CA GLN A 137 11.96 29.53 -2.10
C GLN A 137 10.79 30.33 -1.53
N LEU A 138 11.19 31.16 -0.57
CA LEU A 138 10.51 32.26 0.10
C LEU A 138 9.58 33.01 -0.85
N ARG A 139 8.29 33.15 -0.51
CA ARG A 139 7.77 34.42 0.07
C ARG A 139 8.58 35.65 -0.35
N GLY A 140 8.01 36.40 -1.29
CA GLY A 140 8.30 37.82 -1.44
C GLY A 140 8.77 38.22 -2.82
N GLN A 141 7.82 38.65 -3.65
CA GLN A 141 7.95 39.94 -4.34
C GLN A 141 6.53 40.49 -4.56
N LYS A 142 6.11 41.33 -3.60
CA LYS A 142 5.42 42.57 -3.95
C LYS A 142 6.46 43.45 -4.62
N LEU A 143 6.20 43.89 -5.85
CA LEU A 143 6.20 45.28 -6.31
C LEU A 143 5.73 45.29 -7.77
#